data_AF-A0A7X4FP13-F1
#
_entry.id   AF-A0A7X4FP13-F1
#
_cell.length_a   1.000
_cell.length_b   1.000
_cell.length_c   1.000
_cell.angle_alpha   90.00
_cell.angle_beta   90.00
_cell.angle_gamma   90.00
#
_symmetry.space_group_name_H-M   'P 1'
#
loop_
_entity.id
_entity.type
_entity.pdbx_description
1 polymer ?
#
loop_
_entity_poly.entity_id
_entity_poly.type
_entity_poly.pdbx_seq_one_letter_code
_entity_poly.pdbx_strand_id
1 'polypeptide(L)'
;PEVEDDVGQVANPSPTRLTYRSRQRYQPESDRLLVEHESLTHAKLEDYRKFIGFDSSKDFRKSVALGGRRGGPLISTREDRIQLHGDGGSRGRPSPVGRSPLTVVGGTNTYDYPTVLAAKREMSSWRILHLEPSAMRTPDTRSAPTHVSASGGHIPATLHALVGRDPAAEGEILFRLRQLNSDIAELGVYADDIRDQLALRARVPGVDNWLYGRSLSDGTLRYIALVLMLVDVQDRAVLCIEEPENGI
;
A
#
# COMPACT_ATOMS: atom_id res chain seq x y z
N PRO A 1 1.05 -16.41 5.77
CA PRO A 1 0.60 -15.43 4.76
C PRO A 1 0.29 -16.21 3.50
N GLU A 2 -0.83 -15.92 2.86
CA GLU A 2 -1.27 -16.57 1.64
C GLU A 2 -1.25 -15.53 0.52
N VAL A 3 -1.03 -15.98 -0.71
CA VAL A 3 -1.13 -15.15 -1.91
C VAL A 3 -2.06 -15.83 -2.90
N GLU A 4 -2.90 -15.03 -3.54
CA GLU A 4 -3.85 -15.47 -4.55
C GLU A 4 -3.42 -14.94 -5.93
N ASP A 5 -3.50 -15.81 -6.93
CA ASP A 5 -3.26 -15.44 -8.33
C ASP A 5 -4.50 -14.82 -9.00
N ASP A 6 -4.37 -14.43 -10.27
CA ASP A 6 -5.45 -13.74 -10.98
C ASP A 6 -6.69 -14.62 -11.25
N VAL A 7 -6.61 -15.94 -11.03
CA VAL A 7 -7.71 -16.90 -11.25
C VAL A 7 -8.24 -17.50 -9.95
N GLY A 8 -7.82 -16.99 -8.80
CA GLY A 8 -8.32 -17.40 -7.48
C GLY A 8 -7.58 -18.59 -6.85
N GLN A 9 -6.43 -18.99 -7.39
CA GLN A 9 -5.64 -20.07 -6.80
C GLN A 9 -4.74 -19.51 -5.70
N VAL A 10 -4.78 -20.15 -4.54
CA VAL A 10 -4.04 -19.73 -3.34
C VAL A 10 -2.78 -20.56 -3.16
N ALA A 11 -1.67 -19.90 -2.83
CA ALA A 11 -0.42 -20.55 -2.47
C ALA A 11 0.30 -19.83 -1.33
N ASN A 12 1.27 -20.52 -0.73
CA ASN A 12 2.01 -20.03 0.43
C ASN A 12 3.44 -19.62 0.02
N PRO A 13 3.82 -18.34 0.18
CA PRO A 13 5.20 -17.89 0.03
C PRO A 13 6.14 -18.62 0.99
N SER A 14 7.36 -18.93 0.54
CA SER A 14 8.35 -19.67 1.33
C SER A 14 9.06 -18.78 2.37
N PRO A 15 9.68 -17.65 1.97
CA PRO A 15 10.06 -16.58 2.91
C PRO A 15 9.27 -15.29 2.66
N THR A 16 9.03 -14.49 3.70
CA THR A 16 8.46 -13.13 3.57
C THR A 16 9.51 -12.03 3.50
N ARG A 17 10.76 -12.32 3.83
CA ARG A 17 11.84 -11.33 3.76
C ARG A 17 12.65 -11.52 2.48
N LEU A 18 12.56 -10.50 1.64
CA LEU A 18 13.18 -10.49 0.32
C LEU A 18 14.08 -9.27 0.15
N THR A 19 15.07 -9.40 -0.73
CA THR A 19 15.85 -8.30 -1.25
C THR A 19 15.69 -8.29 -2.75
N TYR A 20 15.07 -7.24 -3.26
CA TYR A 20 14.89 -7.02 -4.69
C TYR A 20 15.91 -6.01 -5.20
N ARG A 21 16.53 -6.30 -6.34
CA ARG A 21 17.42 -5.37 -7.04
C ARG A 21 17.12 -5.41 -8.53
N SER A 22 17.02 -4.23 -9.13
CA SER A 22 16.82 -4.04 -10.56
C SER A 22 17.85 -3.04 -11.09
N ARG A 23 18.41 -3.31 -12.27
CA ARG A 23 19.17 -2.34 -13.07
C ARG A 23 18.50 -2.24 -14.42
N GLN A 24 18.25 -1.01 -14.85
CA GLN A 24 17.64 -0.71 -16.13
C GLN A 24 18.57 0.20 -16.92
N ARG A 25 18.61 0.00 -18.24
CA ARG A 25 19.30 0.91 -19.17
C ARG A 25 18.26 1.69 -19.95
N TYR A 26 18.44 2.99 -20.02
CA TYR A 26 17.67 3.86 -20.90
C TYR A 26 18.14 3.67 -22.36
N GLN A 27 17.18 3.50 -23.26
CA GLN A 27 17.38 3.40 -24.70
C GLN A 27 16.76 4.63 -25.39
N PRO A 28 17.56 5.65 -25.74
CA PRO A 28 17.06 6.91 -26.29
C PRO A 28 16.29 6.76 -27.60
N GLU A 29 16.69 5.83 -28.48
CA GLU A 29 16.09 5.71 -29.82
C GLU A 29 14.63 5.25 -29.77
N SER A 30 14.23 4.59 -28.69
CA SER A 30 12.87 4.11 -28.49
C SER A 30 12.17 4.76 -27.29
N ASP A 31 12.89 5.61 -26.55
CA ASP A 31 12.45 6.19 -25.27
C ASP A 31 11.96 5.14 -24.26
N ARG A 32 12.77 4.10 -24.02
CA ARG A 32 12.41 2.97 -23.13
C ARG A 32 13.48 2.67 -22.11
N LEU A 33 13.05 2.24 -20.92
CA LEU A 33 13.90 1.58 -19.94
C LEU A 33 13.89 0.07 -20.22
N LEU A 34 15.06 -0.53 -20.35
CA LEU A 34 15.23 -1.96 -20.61
C LEU A 34 15.87 -2.64 -19.41
N VAL A 35 15.31 -3.75 -18.97
CA VAL A 35 15.82 -4.48 -17.80
C VAL A 35 17.15 -5.15 -18.15
N GLU A 36 18.24 -4.71 -17.52
CA GLU A 36 19.58 -5.27 -17.69
C GLU A 36 19.97 -6.26 -16.61
N HIS A 37 19.43 -6.07 -15.41
CA HIS A 37 19.66 -6.94 -14.28
C HIS A 37 18.42 -6.96 -13.42
N GLU A 38 18.07 -8.15 -12.97
CA GLU A 38 17.06 -8.37 -11.97
C GLU A 38 17.50 -9.49 -11.05
N SER A 39 17.35 -9.27 -9.75
CA SER A 39 17.52 -10.30 -8.74
C SER A 39 16.52 -10.15 -7.61
N LEU A 40 16.05 -11.29 -7.13
CA LEU A 40 15.19 -11.40 -5.97
C LEU A 40 15.78 -12.49 -5.07
N THR A 41 16.33 -12.11 -3.94
CA THR A 41 16.95 -13.03 -2.99
C THR A 41 16.15 -13.06 -1.69
N HIS A 42 16.30 -14.14 -0.92
CA HIS A 42 15.86 -14.13 0.47
C HIS A 42 16.96 -13.53 1.34
N ALA A 43 16.58 -12.93 2.46
CA ALA A 43 17.53 -12.50 3.49
C ALA A 43 17.32 -13.29 4.77
N LYS A 44 18.31 -13.32 5.68
CA LYS A 44 18.23 -14.02 6.98
C LYS A 44 17.78 -13.13 8.12
N LEU A 45 17.30 -13.73 9.23
CA LEU A 45 16.76 -12.98 10.38
C LEU A 45 17.78 -12.03 10.99
N GLU A 46 19.03 -12.48 11.02
CA GLU A 46 20.19 -11.68 11.44
C GLU A 46 20.40 -10.43 10.57
N ASP A 47 20.08 -10.49 9.28
CA ASP A 47 20.22 -9.35 8.38
C ASP A 47 19.12 -8.31 8.54
N TYR A 48 18.03 -8.62 9.26
CA TYR A 48 16.89 -7.70 9.41
C TYR A 48 17.34 -6.33 9.95
N ARG A 49 18.27 -6.31 10.93
CA ARG A 49 18.84 -5.07 11.50
C ARG A 49 19.64 -4.23 10.50
N LYS A 50 20.08 -4.79 9.38
CA LYS A 50 20.80 -4.07 8.33
C LYS A 50 19.86 -3.29 7.40
N PHE A 51 18.57 -3.63 7.40
CA PHE A 51 17.59 -3.11 6.43
C PHE A 51 16.55 -2.17 7.03
N ILE A 52 16.27 -2.28 8.32
CA ILE A 52 15.35 -1.36 9.02
C ILE A 52 16.14 -0.23 9.68
N GLY A 53 15.77 1.01 9.36
CA GLY A 53 16.36 2.23 9.92
C GLY A 53 15.78 2.66 11.27
N PHE A 54 14.95 1.83 11.90
CA PHE A 54 14.27 2.14 13.17
C PHE A 54 14.42 0.99 14.18
N ASP A 55 14.33 1.33 15.46
CA ASP A 55 14.42 0.34 16.53
C ASP A 55 13.22 -0.61 16.52
N SER A 56 13.50 -1.92 16.64
CA SER A 56 12.44 -2.94 16.63
C SER A 56 12.68 -4.07 17.63
N SER A 57 11.59 -4.46 18.31
CA SER A 57 11.60 -5.57 19.26
C SER A 57 11.89 -6.90 18.56
N LYS A 58 12.40 -7.88 19.32
CA LYS A 58 12.63 -9.23 18.79
C LYS A 58 11.32 -9.89 18.36
N ASP A 59 10.23 -9.62 19.08
CA ASP A 59 8.93 -10.22 18.82
C ASP A 59 8.30 -9.66 17.55
N PHE A 60 8.42 -8.35 17.32
CA PHE A 60 8.04 -7.75 16.05
C PHE A 60 8.82 -8.35 14.87
N ARG A 61 10.14 -8.47 15.01
CA ARG A 61 10.98 -9.06 13.96
C ARG A 61 10.57 -10.50 13.63
N LYS A 62 10.17 -11.27 14.64
CA LYS A 62 9.65 -12.63 14.45
C LYS A 62 8.26 -12.67 13.84
N SER A 63 7.39 -11.69 14.11
CA SER A 63 6.05 -11.67 13.55
C SER A 63 6.03 -11.34 12.06
N VAL A 64 7.02 -10.60 11.56
CA VAL A 64 7.10 -10.19 10.14
C VAL A 64 8.07 -11.03 9.30
N ALA A 65 9.14 -11.57 9.90
CA ALA A 65 10.10 -12.42 9.20
C ALA A 65 9.68 -13.89 9.27
N LEU A 66 8.67 -14.24 8.48
CA LEU A 66 8.06 -15.56 8.44
C LEU A 66 8.72 -16.45 7.38
N GLY A 67 8.71 -17.75 7.66
CA GLY A 67 9.23 -18.76 6.76
C GLY A 67 10.75 -18.71 6.56
N GLY A 68 11.25 -19.47 5.59
CA GLY A 68 12.68 -19.56 5.34
C GLY A 68 13.00 -20.38 4.09
N ARG A 69 14.10 -20.01 3.43
CA ARG A 69 14.62 -20.69 2.24
C ARG A 69 16.10 -21.01 2.45
N ARG A 70 16.50 -22.24 2.14
CA ARG A 70 17.92 -22.65 2.12
C ARG A 70 18.52 -22.60 0.72
N GLY A 71 17.68 -22.56 -0.32
CA GLY A 71 18.08 -22.48 -1.71
C GLY A 71 18.64 -21.11 -2.12
N GLY A 72 19.09 -21.04 -3.36
CA GLY A 72 19.57 -19.82 -3.99
C GLY A 72 18.46 -18.77 -4.25
N PRO A 73 18.77 -17.73 -5.05
CA PRO A 73 17.82 -16.65 -5.36
C PRO A 73 16.53 -17.18 -6.01
N LEU A 74 15.46 -16.40 -5.91
CA LEU A 74 14.19 -16.62 -6.61
C LEU A 74 14.22 -16.04 -8.02
N ILE A 75 14.93 -14.92 -8.22
CA ILE A 75 15.25 -14.39 -9.54
C ILE A 75 16.74 -14.08 -9.59
N SER A 76 17.40 -14.44 -10.68
CA SER A 76 18.80 -14.09 -10.90
C SER A 76 19.09 -13.77 -12.34
N THR A 77 19.95 -12.81 -12.58
CA THR A 77 20.54 -12.57 -13.89
C THR A 77 21.87 -13.30 -14.02
N ARG A 78 22.05 -14.05 -15.11
CA ARG A 78 23.32 -14.68 -15.49
C ARG A 78 23.56 -14.44 -16.97
N GLU A 79 24.72 -13.91 -17.32
CA GLU A 79 25.11 -13.60 -18.71
C GLU A 79 24.03 -12.74 -19.41
N ASP A 80 23.37 -13.28 -20.42
CA ASP A 80 22.36 -12.63 -21.26
C ASP A 80 20.91 -12.98 -20.86
N ARG A 81 20.70 -13.66 -19.73
CA ARG A 81 19.39 -14.16 -19.31
C ARG A 81 19.03 -13.85 -17.87
N ILE A 82 17.77 -13.51 -17.66
CA ILE A 82 17.11 -13.43 -16.36
C ILE A 82 16.35 -14.74 -16.13
N GLN A 83 16.65 -15.42 -15.02
CA GLN A 83 16.10 -16.73 -14.67
C GLN A 83 15.17 -16.61 -13.47
N LEU A 84 13.97 -17.17 -13.62
CA LEU A 84 12.99 -17.35 -12.55
C LEU A 84 13.16 -18.75 -11.93
N HIS A 85 13.47 -18.77 -10.64
CA HIS A 85 13.62 -19.96 -9.82
C HIS A 85 12.39 -20.13 -8.93
N GLY A 86 11.81 -21.33 -8.96
CA GLY A 86 10.66 -21.68 -8.15
C GLY A 86 10.97 -21.82 -6.67
N ASP A 87 9.90 -21.79 -5.89
CA ASP A 87 9.94 -22.05 -4.46
C ASP A 87 10.32 -23.51 -4.14
N GLY A 88 9.91 -24.47 -4.98
CA GLY A 88 10.13 -25.91 -4.80
C GLY A 88 10.75 -26.67 -5.99
N GLY A 89 11.48 -26.01 -6.88
CA GLY A 89 12.20 -26.66 -8.00
C GLY A 89 11.63 -26.38 -9.40
N SER A 90 10.45 -25.78 -9.50
CA SER A 90 9.93 -25.22 -10.76
C SER A 90 10.93 -24.23 -11.35
N ARG A 91 11.16 -24.25 -12.66
CA ARG A 91 12.03 -23.28 -13.34
C ARG A 91 11.23 -22.60 -14.43
N GLY A 92 11.17 -21.27 -14.35
CA GLY A 92 10.50 -20.48 -15.37
C GLY A 92 11.32 -20.45 -16.64
N ARG A 93 10.67 -20.10 -17.76
CA ARG A 93 11.40 -19.86 -19.01
C ARG A 93 12.32 -18.64 -18.81
N PRO A 94 13.62 -18.74 -19.14
CA PRO A 94 14.52 -17.60 -19.05
C PRO A 94 14.09 -16.47 -19.99
N SER A 95 14.20 -15.24 -19.50
CA SER A 95 13.94 -14.02 -20.28
C SER A 95 15.26 -13.41 -20.75
N PRO A 96 15.36 -12.90 -21.99
CA PRO A 96 16.57 -12.25 -22.46
C PRO A 96 16.76 -10.88 -21.78
N VAL A 97 18.01 -10.58 -21.42
CA VAL A 97 18.42 -9.29 -20.85
C VAL A 97 18.34 -8.19 -21.91
N GLY A 98 17.90 -6.99 -21.52
CA GLY A 98 17.97 -5.79 -22.36
C GLY A 98 17.05 -5.80 -23.58
N ARG A 99 15.97 -6.60 -23.55
CA ARG A 99 14.98 -6.69 -24.64
C ARG A 99 13.60 -6.15 -24.27
N SER A 100 13.28 -6.09 -22.97
CA SER A 100 11.95 -5.74 -22.47
C SER A 100 12.05 -4.73 -21.33
N PRO A 101 11.08 -3.81 -21.20
CA PRO A 101 10.89 -3.01 -19.99
C PRO A 101 10.25 -3.81 -18.85
N LEU A 102 9.58 -4.92 -19.16
CA LEU A 102 8.88 -5.74 -18.17
C LEU A 102 9.88 -6.58 -17.37
N THR A 103 9.86 -6.41 -16.05
CA THR A 103 10.62 -7.23 -15.10
C THR A 103 9.98 -8.61 -14.96
N VAL A 104 10.77 -9.62 -14.60
CA VAL A 104 10.30 -10.97 -14.29
C VAL A 104 9.35 -10.96 -13.08
N VAL A 105 9.63 -10.16 -12.04
CA VAL A 105 8.68 -9.92 -10.94
C VAL A 105 7.36 -9.40 -11.51
N GLY A 106 7.41 -8.35 -12.33
CA GLY A 106 6.20 -7.73 -12.91
C GLY A 106 5.43 -8.64 -13.85
N GLY A 107 6.09 -9.56 -14.54
CA GLY A 107 5.46 -10.55 -15.43
C GLY A 107 4.93 -11.81 -14.74
N THR A 108 5.24 -12.04 -13.46
CA THR A 108 4.85 -13.26 -12.75
C THR A 108 3.45 -13.12 -12.16
N ASN A 109 2.52 -13.96 -12.61
CA ASN A 109 1.10 -13.96 -12.20
C ASN A 109 0.57 -15.32 -11.74
N THR A 110 1.41 -16.36 -11.67
CA THR A 110 0.97 -17.73 -11.33
C THR A 110 1.30 -18.07 -9.88
N TYR A 111 0.43 -18.86 -9.25
CA TYR A 111 0.64 -19.46 -7.94
C TYR A 111 1.84 -20.43 -7.89
N ASP A 112 2.40 -20.86 -9.03
CA ASP A 112 3.60 -21.71 -9.11
C ASP A 112 4.87 -21.04 -8.54
N TYR A 113 4.87 -19.71 -8.48
CA TYR A 113 5.95 -18.89 -7.92
C TYR A 113 5.43 -18.02 -6.78
N PRO A 114 4.92 -18.62 -5.68
CA PRO A 114 4.17 -17.90 -4.67
C PRO A 114 4.96 -16.77 -4.01
N THR A 115 6.26 -16.94 -3.80
CA THR A 115 7.07 -15.89 -3.19
C THR A 115 7.27 -14.69 -4.13
N VAL A 116 7.47 -14.96 -5.42
CA VAL A 116 7.62 -13.90 -6.43
C VAL A 116 6.30 -13.18 -6.65
N LEU A 117 5.20 -13.92 -6.71
CA LEU A 117 3.85 -13.37 -6.79
C LEU A 117 3.54 -12.48 -5.59
N ALA A 118 3.84 -12.94 -4.37
CA ALA A 118 3.67 -12.13 -3.16
C ALA A 118 4.51 -10.85 -3.20
N ALA A 119 5.77 -10.93 -3.64
CA ALA A 119 6.61 -9.74 -3.81
C ALA A 119 6.01 -8.75 -4.81
N LYS A 120 5.48 -9.24 -5.94
CA LYS A 120 4.78 -8.42 -6.93
C LYS A 120 3.56 -7.75 -6.33
N ARG A 121 2.69 -8.49 -5.64
CA ARG A 121 1.45 -7.95 -5.04
C ARG A 121 1.76 -6.88 -4.01
N GLU A 122 2.75 -7.12 -3.16
CA GLU A 122 3.24 -6.15 -2.18
C GLU A 122 3.75 -4.88 -2.87
N MET A 123 4.65 -4.99 -3.85
CA MET A 123 5.16 -3.82 -4.57
C MET A 123 4.08 -3.06 -5.35
N SER A 124 3.07 -3.77 -5.85
CA SER A 124 1.95 -3.18 -6.59
C SER A 124 0.94 -2.50 -5.67
N SER A 125 0.93 -2.82 -4.37
CA SER A 125 0.06 -2.16 -3.39
C SER A 125 0.66 -0.86 -2.87
N TRP A 126 1.94 -0.56 -3.14
CA TRP A 126 2.59 0.66 -2.70
C TRP A 126 1.92 1.90 -3.30
N ARG A 127 1.63 2.88 -2.45
CA ARG A 127 0.95 4.12 -2.85
C ARG A 127 1.83 5.32 -2.56
N ILE A 128 2.18 6.06 -3.60
CA ILE A 128 2.73 7.41 -3.46
C ILE A 128 1.54 8.33 -3.20
N LEU A 129 1.46 8.87 -2.00
CA LEU A 129 0.38 9.77 -1.60
C LEU A 129 0.67 11.18 -2.11
N HIS A 130 -0.31 11.74 -2.81
CA HIS A 130 -0.31 13.12 -3.25
C HIS A 130 -1.65 13.74 -2.86
N LEU A 131 -1.81 14.06 -1.58
CA LEU A 131 -3.10 14.47 -1.02
C LEU A 131 -3.52 15.85 -1.56
N GLU A 132 -4.52 15.85 -2.44
CA GLU A 132 -5.03 17.02 -3.12
C GLU A 132 -6.22 17.62 -2.36
N PRO A 133 -6.20 18.93 -2.04
CA PRO A 133 -7.31 19.58 -1.33
C PRO A 133 -8.67 19.46 -2.02
N SER A 134 -8.70 19.44 -3.35
CA SER A 134 -9.93 19.24 -4.14
C SER A 134 -10.51 17.84 -3.93
N ALA A 135 -9.68 16.80 -4.00
CA ALA A 135 -10.09 15.41 -3.83
C ALA A 135 -10.61 15.15 -2.40
N MET A 136 -9.89 15.61 -1.38
CA MET A 136 -10.29 15.42 0.03
C MET A 136 -11.59 16.13 0.41
N ARG A 137 -11.97 17.21 -0.30
CA ARG A 137 -13.21 17.95 -0.07
C ARG A 137 -14.42 17.38 -0.80
N THR A 138 -14.22 16.42 -1.68
CA THR A 138 -15.26 15.95 -2.61
C THR A 138 -16.20 14.98 -1.90
N PRO A 139 -17.54 15.21 -1.96
CA PRO A 139 -18.52 14.21 -1.55
C PRO A 139 -18.45 12.97 -2.46
N ASP A 140 -18.79 11.82 -1.91
CA ASP A 140 -18.84 10.56 -2.66
C ASP A 140 -20.27 10.20 -3.07
N THR A 141 -20.40 9.37 -4.10
CA THR A 141 -21.63 8.60 -4.31
C THR A 141 -21.66 7.41 -3.36
N ARG A 142 -22.84 6.80 -3.11
CA ARG A 142 -22.91 5.59 -2.27
C ARG A 142 -22.18 4.38 -2.86
N SER A 143 -22.02 4.35 -4.18
CA SER A 143 -21.27 3.32 -4.89
C SER A 143 -19.78 3.63 -5.03
N ALA A 144 -19.27 4.72 -4.47
CA ALA A 144 -17.87 5.07 -4.55
C ALA A 144 -16.98 4.01 -3.85
N PRO A 145 -15.71 3.90 -4.25
CA PRO A 145 -14.74 3.08 -3.54
C PRO A 145 -14.72 3.41 -2.04
N THR A 146 -14.63 2.36 -1.21
CA THR A 146 -14.68 2.49 0.26
C THR A 146 -13.29 2.57 0.90
N HIS A 147 -12.31 3.06 0.14
CA HIS A 147 -10.92 3.21 0.58
C HIS A 147 -10.39 4.58 0.14
N VAL A 148 -9.66 5.26 1.02
CA VAL A 148 -9.08 6.56 0.68
C VAL A 148 -8.04 6.36 -0.41
N SER A 149 -8.21 7.10 -1.50
CA SER A 149 -7.31 7.03 -2.66
C SER A 149 -5.96 7.71 -2.40
N ALA A 150 -4.99 7.50 -3.29
CA ALA A 150 -3.68 8.14 -3.21
C ALA A 150 -3.75 9.68 -3.27
N SER A 151 -4.81 10.25 -3.87
CA SER A 151 -5.04 11.69 -3.91
C SER A 151 -5.83 12.23 -2.70
N GLY A 152 -6.26 11.36 -1.78
CA GLY A 152 -7.09 11.75 -0.64
C GLY A 152 -8.59 11.79 -0.93
N GLY A 153 -9.03 11.37 -2.13
CA GLY A 153 -10.46 11.18 -2.42
C GLY A 153 -11.05 10.00 -1.65
N HIS A 154 -12.39 9.93 -1.62
CA HIS A 154 -13.20 8.89 -0.99
C HIS A 154 -13.24 8.88 0.54
N ILE A 155 -12.92 10.00 1.20
CA ILE A 155 -12.97 10.14 2.66
C ILE A 155 -14.38 9.83 3.23
N PRO A 156 -15.49 10.44 2.74
CA PRO A 156 -16.83 10.13 3.22
C PRO A 156 -17.20 8.65 3.08
N ALA A 157 -16.99 8.04 1.91
CA ALA A 157 -17.33 6.65 1.66
C ALA A 157 -16.51 5.69 2.55
N THR A 158 -15.21 5.97 2.72
CA THR A 158 -14.34 5.17 3.60
C THR A 158 -14.80 5.26 5.06
N LEU A 159 -15.04 6.47 5.57
CA LEU A 159 -15.50 6.66 6.95
C LEU A 159 -16.83 5.94 7.19
N HIS A 160 -17.79 6.07 6.26
CA HIS A 160 -19.07 5.37 6.34
C HIS A 160 -18.87 3.85 6.37
N ALA A 161 -18.02 3.31 5.51
CA ALA A 161 -17.77 1.87 5.45
C ALA A 161 -17.08 1.35 6.72
N LEU A 162 -16.08 2.08 7.24
CA LEU A 162 -15.37 1.70 8.46
C LEU A 162 -16.30 1.65 9.67
N VAL A 163 -17.03 2.74 9.93
CA VAL A 163 -17.96 2.83 11.08
C VAL A 163 -19.13 1.87 10.92
N GLY A 164 -19.61 1.65 9.68
CA GLY A 164 -20.66 0.69 9.40
C GLY A 164 -20.25 -0.77 9.63
N ARG A 165 -18.96 -1.11 9.45
CA ARG A 165 -18.41 -2.44 9.73
C ARG A 165 -18.08 -2.64 11.19
N ASP A 166 -17.52 -1.61 11.84
CA ASP A 166 -17.16 -1.62 13.25
C ASP A 166 -17.47 -0.26 13.89
N PRO A 167 -18.52 -0.14 14.71
CA PRO A 167 -18.82 1.09 15.42
C PRO A 167 -17.69 1.59 16.33
N ALA A 168 -16.77 0.72 16.77
CA ALA A 168 -15.63 1.14 17.57
C ALA A 168 -14.59 1.92 16.75
N ALA A 169 -14.60 1.80 15.42
CA ALA A 169 -13.68 2.50 14.52
C ALA A 169 -13.79 4.03 14.67
N GLU A 170 -15.00 4.57 14.90
CA GLU A 170 -15.19 6.02 15.10
C GLU A 170 -14.38 6.53 16.30
N GLY A 171 -14.43 5.80 17.42
CA GLY A 171 -13.68 6.13 18.63
C GLY A 171 -12.18 6.11 18.41
N GLU A 172 -11.68 5.10 17.70
CA GLU A 172 -10.25 4.99 17.34
C GLU A 172 -9.81 6.13 16.40
N ILE A 173 -10.62 6.46 15.39
CA ILE A 173 -10.36 7.57 14.46
C ILE A 173 -10.24 8.89 15.23
N LEU A 174 -11.21 9.20 16.10
CA LEU A 174 -11.19 10.42 16.91
C LEU A 174 -10.03 10.44 17.89
N PHE A 175 -9.68 9.29 18.49
CA PHE A 175 -8.52 9.18 19.37
C PHE A 175 -7.22 9.50 18.62
N ARG A 176 -7.01 8.93 17.42
CA ARG A 176 -5.82 9.20 16.58
C ARG A 176 -5.75 10.65 16.12
N LEU A 177 -6.87 11.24 15.71
CA LEU A 177 -6.93 12.66 15.33
C LEU A 177 -6.53 13.58 16.49
N ARG A 178 -6.94 13.28 17.72
CA ARG A 178 -6.52 14.03 18.91
C ARG A 178 -5.01 13.91 19.19
N GLN A 179 -4.40 12.75 18.93
CA GLN A 179 -2.94 12.59 19.04
C GLN A 179 -2.17 13.46 18.02
N LEU A 180 -2.81 13.86 16.93
CA LEU A 180 -2.29 14.78 15.91
C LEU A 180 -2.65 16.25 16.19
N ASN A 181 -3.13 16.57 17.40
CA ASN A 181 -3.60 17.89 17.80
C ASN A 181 -4.72 18.45 16.91
N SER A 182 -5.57 17.59 16.36
CA SER A 182 -6.78 18.03 15.65
C SER A 182 -7.88 18.38 16.65
N ASP A 183 -8.52 19.55 16.46
CA ASP A 183 -9.65 20.02 17.28
C ASP A 183 -10.99 19.35 16.93
N ILE A 184 -10.99 18.23 16.21
CA ILE A 184 -12.22 17.52 15.86
C ILE A 184 -12.80 16.82 17.10
N ALA A 185 -13.97 17.25 17.54
CA ALA A 185 -14.71 16.64 18.63
C ALA A 185 -15.50 15.41 18.16
N GLU A 186 -16.14 15.51 16.99
CA GLU A 186 -16.92 14.45 16.35
C GLU A 186 -16.68 14.45 14.85
N LEU A 187 -16.69 13.27 14.23
CA LEU A 187 -16.49 13.09 12.80
C LEU A 187 -17.55 12.13 12.28
N GLY A 188 -18.21 12.49 11.17
CA GLY A 188 -19.24 11.63 10.62
C GLY A 188 -19.52 11.89 9.16
N VAL A 189 -20.54 11.20 8.66
CA VAL A 189 -21.01 11.31 7.29
C VAL A 189 -22.45 11.79 7.31
N TYR A 190 -22.74 12.78 6.48
CA TYR A 190 -24.10 13.16 6.12
C TYR A 190 -24.48 12.47 4.82
N ALA A 191 -25.59 11.73 4.83
CA ALA A 191 -26.10 11.04 3.67
C ALA A 191 -27.27 11.84 3.07
N ASP A 192 -27.14 12.25 1.81
CA ASP A 192 -28.21 12.88 1.03
C ASP A 192 -28.85 11.81 0.13
N ASP A 193 -29.99 11.26 0.56
CA ASP A 193 -30.74 10.24 -0.19
C ASP A 193 -31.24 10.74 -1.55
N ILE A 194 -31.50 12.03 -1.70
CA ILE A 194 -32.05 12.61 -2.94
C ILE A 194 -30.96 12.69 -4.00
N ARG A 195 -29.74 13.08 -3.60
CA ARG A 195 -28.58 13.22 -4.50
C ARG A 195 -27.72 11.97 -4.57
N ASP A 196 -28.05 10.93 -3.81
CA ASP A 196 -27.24 9.71 -3.62
C ASP A 196 -25.78 10.02 -3.21
N GLN A 197 -25.62 10.96 -2.27
CA GLN A 197 -24.31 11.50 -1.87
C GLN A 197 -23.98 11.25 -0.40
N LEU A 198 -22.70 11.03 -0.14
CA LEU A 198 -22.09 10.96 1.17
C LEU A 198 -21.13 12.15 1.32
N ALA A 199 -21.39 13.01 2.31
CA ALA A 199 -20.57 14.18 2.58
C ALA A 199 -19.92 14.08 3.97
N LEU A 200 -18.61 14.32 4.03
CA LEU A 200 -17.88 14.42 5.29
C LEU A 200 -18.39 15.60 6.10
N ARG A 201 -18.59 15.40 7.41
CA ARG A 201 -18.87 16.46 8.37
C ARG A 201 -18.09 16.27 9.67
N ALA A 202 -17.72 17.37 10.31
CA ALA A 202 -17.04 17.37 11.59
C ALA A 202 -17.64 18.41 12.55
N ARG A 203 -17.56 18.12 13.85
CA ARG A 203 -17.87 19.03 14.95
C ARG A 203 -16.56 19.57 15.51
N VAL A 204 -16.42 20.89 15.55
CA VAL A 204 -15.24 21.57 16.10
C VAL A 204 -15.69 22.44 17.29
N PRO A 205 -15.02 22.37 18.44
CA PRO A 205 -15.31 23.21 19.60
C PRO A 205 -15.33 24.70 19.23
N GLY A 206 -16.33 25.43 19.74
CA GLY A 206 -16.52 26.85 19.43
C GLY A 206 -17.23 27.14 18.10
N VAL A 207 -17.62 26.12 17.34
CA VAL A 207 -18.43 26.27 16.12
C VAL A 207 -19.82 25.64 16.32
N ASP A 208 -20.87 26.47 16.22
CA ASP A 208 -22.25 26.06 16.51
C ASP A 208 -22.85 25.09 15.49
N ASN A 209 -22.32 25.05 14.26
CA ASN A 209 -22.81 24.20 13.18
C ASN A 209 -21.81 23.08 12.84
N TRP A 210 -22.30 22.04 12.17
CA TRP A 210 -21.42 21.05 11.54
C TRP A 210 -20.65 21.70 10.38
N LEU A 211 -19.34 21.44 10.33
CA LEU A 211 -18.50 21.83 9.19
C LEU A 211 -18.43 20.68 8.22
N TYR A 212 -18.64 20.96 6.93
CA TYR A 212 -18.46 19.97 5.87
C TYR A 212 -17.04 20.00 5.32
N GLY A 213 -16.62 18.95 4.60
CA GLY A 213 -15.26 18.84 4.06
C GLY A 213 -14.74 20.13 3.39
N ARG A 214 -15.59 20.83 2.62
CA ARG A 214 -15.25 22.11 1.97
C ARG A 214 -14.84 23.24 2.92
N SER A 215 -15.32 23.20 4.16
CA SER A 215 -15.07 24.19 5.22
C SER A 215 -13.93 23.79 6.16
N LEU A 216 -13.36 22.59 6.01
CA LEU A 216 -12.21 22.14 6.79
C LEU A 216 -10.90 22.64 6.17
N SER A 217 -9.91 22.90 7.02
CA SER A 217 -8.55 23.25 6.58
C SER A 217 -7.88 22.06 5.88
N ASP A 218 -6.93 22.34 4.99
CA ASP A 218 -6.21 21.29 4.25
C ASP A 218 -5.47 20.35 5.20
N GLY A 219 -4.81 20.88 6.23
CA GLY A 219 -4.14 20.06 7.26
C GLY A 219 -5.10 19.14 8.01
N THR A 220 -6.29 19.61 8.34
CA THR A 220 -7.33 18.79 8.99
C THR A 220 -7.77 17.63 8.10
N LEU A 221 -8.01 17.90 6.81
CA LEU A 221 -8.40 16.89 5.84
C LEU A 221 -7.30 15.85 5.61
N ARG A 222 -6.03 16.27 5.61
CA ARG A 222 -4.87 15.37 5.50
C ARG A 222 -4.77 14.44 6.70
N TYR A 223 -4.94 14.97 7.91
CA TYR A 223 -4.99 14.13 9.11
C TYR A 223 -6.13 13.13 9.07
N ILE A 224 -7.32 13.54 8.65
CA ILE A 224 -8.45 12.61 8.47
C ILE A 224 -8.08 11.52 7.46
N ALA A 225 -7.58 11.88 6.28
CA ALA A 225 -7.20 10.91 5.25
C ALA A 225 -6.20 9.88 5.77
N LEU A 226 -5.11 10.34 6.41
CA LEU A 226 -4.07 9.47 6.95
C LEU A 226 -4.55 8.59 8.10
N VAL A 227 -5.38 9.12 9.00
CA VAL A 227 -5.98 8.32 10.09
C VAL A 227 -6.92 7.27 9.55
N LEU A 228 -7.74 7.59 8.55
CA LEU A 228 -8.62 6.59 7.92
C LEU A 228 -7.81 5.49 7.24
N MET A 229 -6.75 5.82 6.50
CA MET A 229 -5.84 4.82 5.92
C MET A 229 -5.16 3.96 6.98
N LEU A 230 -4.82 4.53 8.14
CA LEU A 230 -4.22 3.78 9.26
C LEU A 230 -5.20 2.82 9.92
N VAL A 231 -6.47 3.21 10.04
CA VAL A 231 -7.53 2.41 10.69
C VAL A 231 -8.10 1.34 9.74
N ASP A 232 -8.01 1.55 8.43
CA ASP A 232 -8.52 0.60 7.44
C ASP A 232 -7.64 -0.64 7.29
N VAL A 233 -7.90 -1.65 8.14
CA VAL A 233 -7.16 -2.91 8.16
C VAL A 233 -7.33 -3.78 6.91
N GLN A 234 -8.30 -3.47 6.05
CA GLN A 234 -8.51 -4.19 4.79
C GLN A 234 -7.61 -3.64 3.68
N ASP A 235 -7.21 -2.37 3.78
CA ASP A 235 -6.38 -1.70 2.79
C ASP A 235 -4.91 -1.66 3.23
N ARG A 236 -4.24 -2.81 3.10
CA ARG A 236 -2.85 -2.99 3.56
C ARG A 236 -1.88 -2.59 2.45
N ALA A 237 -1.55 -1.31 2.40
CA ALA A 237 -0.58 -0.74 1.47
C ALA A 237 0.59 -0.09 2.22
N VAL A 238 1.79 -0.13 1.63
CA VAL A 238 2.86 0.79 2.03
C VAL A 238 2.51 2.18 1.52
N LEU A 239 2.45 3.14 2.44
CA LEU A 239 2.21 4.54 2.14
C LEU A 239 3.55 5.26 2.01
N CYS A 240 3.79 5.83 0.84
CA CYS A 240 4.96 6.65 0.55
C CYS A 240 4.51 8.12 0.54
N ILE A 241 5.03 8.92 1.46
CA ILE A 241 4.70 10.35 1.59
C ILE A 241 5.96 11.14 1.25
N GLU A 242 5.84 12.07 0.32
CA GLU A 242 6.86 13.08 0.06
C GLU A 242 6.63 14.27 1.00
N GLU A 243 7.71 14.76 1.62
CA GLU A 243 7.70 15.95 2.49
C GLU A 243 6.50 15.97 3.46
N PRO A 244 6.41 15.00 4.39
CA PRO A 244 5.25 14.88 5.29
C PRO A 244 4.97 16.14 6.10
N GLU A 245 5.97 17.00 6.31
CA GLU A 245 5.85 18.31 6.95
C GLU A 245 5.11 19.36 6.11
N ASN A 246 5.00 19.18 4.80
CA ASN A 246 4.49 20.23 3.91
C ASN A 246 2.97 20.35 3.98
N GLY A 247 2.51 21.40 4.66
CA GLY A 247 1.11 21.76 4.86
C GLY A 247 0.40 20.90 5.90
N ILE A 248 1.14 20.50 6.92
CA ILE A 248 0.62 20.18 8.26
C ILE A 248 0.61 21.46 9.10
#